data_AF-A0A535QC67-F1
#
_entry.id   AF-A0A535QC67-F1
#
_cell.length_a   1.000
_cell.length_b   1.000
_cell.length_c   1.000
_cell.angle_alpha   90.00
_cell.angle_beta   90.00
_cell.angle_gamma   90.00
#
_symmetry.space_group_name_H-M   'P 1'
#
loop_
_entity.id
_entity.type
_entity.pdbx_description
1 polymer ?
#
loop_
_entity_poly.entity_id
_entity_poly.type
_entity_poly.pdbx_seq_one_letter_code
_entity_poly.pdbx_strand_id
1 'polypeptide(L)'
;MGCSTRSPYMPGTPRIARGWARLAASLLLLSPLGLAACGATPTTKLVVTQSTDAPTASDKKGHLSPGALTGITISIRNTGAGPARGLTIQDVLPAGFSYYEFTTMGGNAIRTGTSEPGLHGDPSWGTWTIPAGNGNTISA
;
A
#
# COMPACT_ATOMS: atom_id res chain seq x y z
N MET A 1 40.33 30.20 -29.30
CA MET A 1 39.76 29.02 -29.98
C MET A 1 38.76 29.56 -31.00
N GLY A 2 39.15 29.55 -32.27
CA GLY A 2 38.54 30.38 -33.31
C GLY A 2 37.28 29.77 -33.93
N CYS A 3 36.25 30.60 -34.11
CA CYS A 3 35.13 30.31 -35.00
C CYS A 3 35.37 31.01 -36.34
N SER A 4 35.74 30.22 -37.33
CA SER A 4 35.90 30.60 -38.72
C SER A 4 34.52 30.74 -39.37
N THR A 5 34.11 31.96 -39.72
CA THR A 5 32.85 32.26 -40.41
C THR A 5 33.12 32.33 -41.91
N ARG A 6 32.73 31.29 -42.65
CA ARG A 6 32.80 31.27 -44.11
C ARG A 6 31.42 31.61 -44.69
N SER A 7 31.25 32.86 -45.10
CA SER A 7 30.34 33.25 -46.19
C SER A 7 31.03 32.89 -47.52
N PRO A 8 30.34 32.46 -48.61
CA PRO A 8 29.58 33.41 -49.42
C PRO A 8 28.37 32.81 -50.17
N TYR A 9 27.74 33.67 -50.97
CA TYR A 9 26.86 33.40 -52.12
C TYR A 9 25.38 33.78 -51.92
N MET A 10 25.14 35.09 -52.06
CA MET A 10 23.87 35.62 -52.54
C MET A 10 23.82 35.51 -54.07
N PRO A 11 22.71 35.04 -54.65
CA PRO A 11 22.31 35.52 -55.95
C PRO A 11 20.93 36.19 -55.90
N GLY A 12 20.89 37.42 -56.43
CA GLY A 12 19.79 37.92 -57.24
C GLY A 12 18.54 38.39 -56.51
N THR A 13 18.46 39.69 -56.26
CA THR A 13 17.18 40.41 -56.11
C THR A 13 16.44 40.50 -57.45
N PRO A 14 15.16 40.07 -57.54
CA PRO A 14 14.23 40.65 -58.50
C PRO A 14 13.35 41.74 -57.84
N ARG A 15 12.93 42.64 -58.70
CA ARG A 15 12.37 43.97 -58.45
C ARG A 15 10.92 43.94 -57.92
N ILE A 16 10.68 44.79 -56.92
CA ILE A 16 9.50 45.66 -56.69
C ILE A 16 8.18 45.26 -57.39
N ALA A 17 7.16 44.87 -56.62
CA ALA A 17 5.78 45.31 -56.88
C ALA A 17 4.90 45.17 -55.64
N ARG A 18 4.07 46.19 -55.43
CA ARG A 18 3.22 46.46 -54.26
C ARG A 18 1.98 45.58 -54.26
N GLY A 19 1.58 45.07 -53.10
CA GLY A 19 0.28 44.43 -52.89
C GLY A 19 -0.09 44.43 -51.41
N TRP A 20 -1.01 45.30 -51.03
CA TRP A 20 -1.58 45.41 -49.68
C TRP A 20 -2.74 44.42 -49.50
N ALA A 21 -2.88 43.90 -48.26
CA ALA A 21 -4.00 43.11 -47.73
C ALA A 21 -4.06 41.64 -48.23
N ARG A 22 -4.34 40.61 -47.42
CA ARG A 22 -5.51 40.44 -46.55
C ARG A 22 -5.30 39.37 -45.45
N LEU A 23 -5.86 39.66 -44.27
CA LEU A 23 -6.67 38.80 -43.39
C LEU A 23 -6.24 37.34 -43.07
N ALA A 24 -6.02 37.14 -41.76
CA ALA A 24 -6.59 36.08 -40.91
C ALA A 24 -6.25 34.60 -41.20
N ALA A 25 -5.47 34.00 -40.29
CA ALA A 25 -5.75 32.67 -39.77
C ALA A 25 -5.15 32.56 -38.37
N SER A 26 -6.04 32.69 -37.38
CA SER A 26 -5.76 32.55 -35.95
C SER A 26 -4.98 31.27 -35.64
N LEU A 27 -3.81 31.45 -35.03
CA LEU A 27 -2.95 30.37 -34.58
C LEU A 27 -3.65 29.62 -33.44
N LEU A 28 -3.89 28.32 -33.66
CA LEU A 28 -4.32 27.35 -32.66
C LEU A 28 -3.47 27.45 -31.39
N LEU A 29 -4.03 28.00 -30.32
CA LEU A 29 -3.57 27.77 -28.95
C LEU A 29 -4.74 27.21 -28.16
N LEU A 30 -5.09 25.96 -28.47
CA LEU A 30 -5.95 25.15 -27.62
C LEU A 30 -5.19 24.98 -26.30
N SER A 31 -5.63 25.72 -25.29
CA SER A 31 -5.08 25.67 -23.95
C SER A 31 -5.03 24.20 -23.49
N PRO A 32 -3.89 23.67 -23.04
CA PRO A 32 -3.92 22.40 -22.35
C PRO A 32 -4.71 22.64 -21.07
N LEU A 33 -5.93 22.09 -21.03
CA LEU A 33 -6.68 21.89 -19.81
C LEU A 33 -5.75 21.15 -18.84
N GLY A 34 -5.12 21.91 -17.95
CA GLY A 34 -4.44 21.37 -16.79
C GLY A 34 -5.48 20.76 -15.89
N LEU A 35 -5.86 19.51 -16.16
CA LEU A 35 -6.45 18.64 -15.15
C LEU A 35 -5.37 18.41 -14.11
N ALA A 36 -5.30 19.33 -13.14
CA ALA A 36 -4.76 19.02 -11.83
C ALA A 36 -5.69 17.94 -11.26
N ALA A 37 -5.39 16.68 -11.57
CA ALA A 37 -5.91 15.56 -10.83
C ALA A 37 -5.40 15.75 -9.40
N CYS A 38 -6.25 16.29 -8.54
CA CYS A 38 -6.04 16.29 -7.10
C CYS A 38 -5.84 14.82 -6.71
N GLY A 39 -4.59 14.43 -6.49
CA GLY A 39 -4.22 13.05 -6.24
C GLY A 39 -4.96 12.55 -5.01
N ALA A 40 -5.85 11.58 -5.19
CA ALA A 40 -6.37 10.82 -4.07
C ALA A 40 -5.16 10.17 -3.40
N THR A 41 -4.82 10.61 -2.18
CA THR A 41 -3.73 10.01 -1.44
C THR A 41 -4.16 8.57 -1.12
N PRO A 42 -3.39 7.55 -1.51
CA PRO A 42 -3.79 6.18 -1.28
C PRO A 42 -3.89 5.92 0.23
N THR A 43 -5.12 5.73 0.73
CA THR A 43 -5.41 5.53 2.15
C THR A 43 -5.30 4.07 2.54
N THR A 44 -4.83 3.77 3.75
CA THR A 44 -4.83 2.43 4.32
C THR A 44 -6.19 2.16 5.00
N LYS A 45 -6.68 0.92 4.95
CA LYS A 45 -7.89 0.53 5.69
C LYS A 45 -7.83 -0.96 6.06
N LEU A 46 -7.68 -1.26 7.34
CA LEU A 46 -7.55 -2.64 7.82
C LEU A 46 -8.89 -3.17 8.33
N VAL A 47 -9.17 -4.44 8.02
CA VAL A 47 -10.24 -5.23 8.62
C VAL A 47 -9.56 -6.40 9.33
N VAL A 48 -9.86 -6.56 10.61
CA VAL A 48 -9.29 -7.61 11.46
C VAL A 48 -10.41 -8.54 11.90
N THR A 49 -10.21 -9.84 11.72
CA THR A 49 -11.10 -10.89 12.22
C THR A 49 -10.27 -11.86 13.04
N GLN A 50 -10.81 -12.33 14.16
CA GLN A 50 -10.19 -13.35 14.99
C GLN A 50 -11.20 -14.50 15.15
N SER A 51 -10.71 -15.73 15.01
CA SER A 51 -11.48 -16.95 15.27
C SER A 51 -10.67 -17.90 16.13
N THR A 52 -11.35 -18.84 16.79
CA THR A 52 -10.73 -19.89 17.60
C THR A 52 -11.29 -21.25 17.19
N ASP A 53 -10.47 -22.29 17.29
CA ASP A 53 -10.89 -23.68 17.14
C ASP A 53 -11.32 -24.33 18.47
N ALA A 54 -11.42 -23.53 19.53
CA ALA A 54 -11.71 -24.00 20.88
C ALA A 54 -12.95 -24.92 20.87
N PRO A 55 -12.82 -26.16 21.38
CA PRO A 55 -13.95 -27.07 21.43
C PRO A 55 -15.05 -26.46 22.29
N THR A 56 -16.31 -26.69 21.90
CA THR A 56 -17.44 -26.34 22.74
C THR A 56 -17.33 -27.10 24.05
N ALA A 57 -17.07 -26.36 25.13
CA ALA A 57 -16.95 -26.91 26.46
C ALA A 57 -18.20 -27.69 26.86
N SER A 58 -18.02 -28.77 27.64
CA SER A 58 -19.13 -29.63 28.07
C SER A 58 -20.18 -28.89 28.92
N ASP A 59 -19.81 -27.75 29.50
CA ASP A 59 -20.69 -26.86 30.27
C ASP A 59 -21.45 -25.84 29.41
N LYS A 60 -21.22 -25.83 28.08
CA LYS A 60 -21.82 -24.89 27.12
C LYS A 60 -21.54 -23.41 27.44
N LYS A 61 -20.53 -23.14 28.29
CA LYS A 61 -20.05 -21.79 28.61
C LYS A 61 -18.68 -21.51 27.98
N GLY A 62 -18.20 -22.39 27.12
CA GLY A 62 -16.91 -22.20 26.42
C GLY A 62 -15.69 -22.29 27.33
N HIS A 63 -15.80 -22.89 28.52
CA HIS A 63 -14.66 -23.08 29.41
C HIS A 63 -13.76 -24.21 28.92
N LEU A 64 -12.48 -23.91 28.75
CA LEU A 64 -11.47 -24.92 28.46
C LEU A 64 -10.96 -25.55 29.75
N SER A 65 -10.75 -26.87 29.72
CA SER A 65 -10.10 -27.58 30.83
C SER A 65 -8.67 -27.07 31.02
N PRO A 66 -8.15 -27.00 32.25
CA PRO A 66 -6.75 -26.63 32.48
C PRO A 66 -5.79 -27.50 31.66
N GLY A 67 -4.84 -26.87 30.96
CA GLY A 67 -3.88 -27.54 30.10
C GLY A 67 -4.40 -27.90 28.70
N ALA A 68 -5.64 -27.58 28.36
CA ALA A 68 -6.12 -27.69 26.98
C ALA A 68 -5.45 -26.63 26.08
N LEU A 69 -5.03 -27.05 24.89
CA LEU A 69 -4.53 -26.15 23.84
C LEU A 69 -5.66 -25.80 22.88
N THR A 70 -5.70 -24.55 22.44
CA THR A 70 -6.59 -24.09 21.36
C THR A 70 -5.82 -23.19 20.41
N GLY A 71 -6.07 -23.36 19.12
CA GLY A 71 -5.63 -22.46 18.09
C GLY A 71 -6.49 -21.20 18.03
N ILE A 72 -5.80 -20.08 17.90
CA ILE A 72 -6.38 -18.81 17.44
C ILE A 72 -6.00 -18.66 15.96
N THR A 73 -6.82 -17.94 15.22
CA THR A 73 -6.47 -17.48 13.88
C THR A 73 -6.88 -16.03 13.77
N ILE A 74 -5.88 -15.17 13.71
CA ILE A 74 -6.05 -13.76 13.35
C ILE A 74 -6.09 -13.65 11.82
N SER A 75 -6.81 -12.69 11.27
CA SER A 75 -6.84 -12.40 9.84
C SER A 75 -6.91 -10.91 9.64
N ILE A 76 -5.92 -10.33 8.96
CA ILE A 76 -5.78 -8.89 8.77
C ILE A 76 -5.74 -8.58 7.28
N ARG A 77 -6.78 -7.91 6.79
CA ARG A 77 -6.96 -7.56 5.38
C ARG A 77 -6.89 -6.05 5.16
N ASN A 78 -6.03 -5.61 4.25
CA ASN A 78 -5.97 -4.20 3.84
C ASN A 78 -6.89 -3.91 2.65
N THR A 79 -8.03 -3.31 2.94
CA THR A 79 -9.08 -2.89 2.00
C THR A 79 -8.84 -1.48 1.44
N GLY A 80 -7.76 -0.82 1.87
CA GLY A 80 -7.37 0.51 1.38
C GLY A 80 -6.57 0.46 0.08
N ALA A 81 -6.42 1.63 -0.53
CA ALA A 81 -5.60 1.83 -1.73
C ALA A 81 -4.10 1.96 -1.44
N GLY A 82 -3.72 2.24 -0.18
CA GLY A 82 -2.33 2.38 0.25
C GLY A 82 -1.84 1.19 1.09
N PRO A 83 -0.51 0.89 1.09
CA PRO A 83 0.06 -0.16 1.92
C PRO A 83 0.10 0.25 3.40
N ALA A 84 -0.30 -0.65 4.30
CA ALA A 84 -0.17 -0.46 5.75
C ALA A 84 1.21 -0.92 6.20
N ARG A 85 1.97 -0.06 6.88
CA ARG A 85 3.38 -0.31 7.27
C ARG A 85 3.54 -0.16 8.78
N GLY A 86 4.52 -0.85 9.35
CA GLY A 86 4.87 -0.73 10.77
C GLY A 86 3.80 -1.30 11.71
N LEU A 87 3.00 -2.26 11.23
CA LEU A 87 1.97 -2.89 12.04
C LEU A 87 2.61 -3.85 13.04
N THR A 88 2.17 -3.82 14.29
CA THR A 88 2.51 -4.83 15.30
C THR A 88 1.24 -5.57 15.63
N ILE A 89 1.31 -6.90 15.71
CA ILE A 89 0.15 -7.73 16.06
C ILE A 89 0.31 -8.10 17.52
N GLN A 90 -0.69 -7.80 18.34
CA GLN A 90 -0.74 -8.17 19.74
C GLN A 90 -2.07 -8.86 20.00
N ASP A 91 -2.03 -9.99 20.69
CA ASP A 91 -3.22 -10.65 21.23
C ASP A 91 -3.24 -10.50 22.75
N VAL A 92 -4.35 -10.01 23.30
CA VAL A 92 -4.51 -9.84 24.75
C VAL A 92 -5.25 -11.06 25.27
N LEU A 93 -4.53 -11.94 25.95
CA LEU A 93 -5.08 -13.20 26.41
C LEU A 93 -5.85 -13.00 27.71
N PRO A 94 -7.03 -13.62 27.87
CA PRO A 94 -7.73 -13.62 29.15
C PRO A 94 -6.88 -14.25 30.25
N ALA A 95 -7.11 -13.84 31.50
CA ALA A 95 -6.42 -14.44 32.64
C ALA A 95 -6.59 -15.96 32.67
N GLY A 96 -5.48 -16.68 32.86
CA GLY A 96 -5.45 -18.15 32.85
C GLY A 96 -5.05 -18.76 31.51
N PHE A 97 -4.91 -17.96 30.45
CA PHE A 97 -4.31 -18.38 29.17
C PHE A 97 -2.88 -17.88 29.06
N SER A 98 -2.04 -18.70 28.42
CA SER A 98 -0.67 -18.35 28.06
C SER A 98 -0.44 -18.69 26.60
N TYR A 99 0.32 -17.84 25.93
CA TYR A 99 0.84 -18.16 24.60
C TYR A 99 1.70 -19.44 24.67
N TYR A 100 1.53 -20.32 23.68
CA TYR A 100 2.27 -21.57 23.59
C TYR A 100 3.24 -21.54 22.41
N GLU A 101 2.70 -21.44 21.19
CA GLU A 101 3.50 -21.39 19.97
C GLU A 101 2.80 -20.64 18.86
N PHE A 102 3.61 -20.26 17.87
CA PHE A 102 3.18 -19.66 16.63
C PHE A 102 3.30 -20.70 15.53
N THR A 103 2.18 -21.03 14.87
CA THR A 103 2.17 -22.17 13.94
C THR A 103 2.49 -21.77 12.51
N THR A 104 1.67 -20.91 11.89
CA THR A 104 1.78 -20.64 10.45
C THR A 104 1.33 -19.24 10.06
N MET A 105 2.03 -18.65 9.09
CA MET A 105 1.64 -17.40 8.43
C MET A 105 1.24 -17.63 6.99
N GLY A 106 0.06 -17.16 6.63
CA GLY A 106 -0.39 -17.03 5.25
C GLY A 106 -0.24 -15.61 4.68
N GLY A 107 -0.61 -15.46 3.41
CA GLY A 107 -0.78 -14.16 2.75
C GLY A 107 0.49 -13.53 2.17
N ASN A 108 0.35 -12.30 1.67
CA ASN A 108 1.44 -11.49 1.09
C ASN A 108 2.01 -10.43 2.05
N ALA A 109 1.76 -10.60 3.35
CA ALA A 109 2.29 -9.70 4.37
C ALA A 109 3.82 -9.87 4.46
N ILE A 110 4.52 -8.75 4.59
CA ILE A 110 5.98 -8.71 4.66
C ILE A 110 6.36 -8.47 6.11
N ARG A 111 7.10 -9.40 6.73
CA ARG A 111 7.69 -9.18 8.06
C ARG A 111 8.88 -8.26 7.92
N THR A 112 8.78 -7.06 8.45
CA THR A 112 9.85 -6.06 8.45
C THR A 112 10.69 -6.07 9.73
N GLY A 113 10.26 -6.79 10.76
CA GLY A 113 11.00 -6.94 12.01
C GLY A 113 10.61 -8.21 12.76
N THR A 114 11.61 -8.89 13.29
CA THR A 114 11.44 -10.13 14.05
C THR A 114 11.42 -9.81 15.54
N SER A 115 10.22 -9.75 16.10
CA SER A 115 9.98 -9.81 17.54
C SER A 115 9.04 -10.98 17.77
N GLU A 116 9.45 -11.88 18.66
CA GLU A 116 8.73 -13.11 18.99
C GLU A 116 8.17 -12.97 20.41
N PRO A 117 6.97 -13.50 20.68
CA PRO A 117 6.40 -13.47 22.02
C PRO A 117 7.32 -14.10 23.07
N GLY A 118 7.31 -13.52 24.27
CA GLY A 118 7.86 -14.20 25.44
C GLY A 118 7.01 -15.42 25.81
N LEU A 119 7.63 -16.40 26.47
CA LEU A 119 6.97 -17.63 26.94
C LEU A 119 5.76 -17.39 27.87
N HIS A 120 5.68 -16.22 28.52
CA HIS A 120 4.60 -15.87 29.43
C HIS A 120 4.14 -14.42 29.16
N GLY A 121 2.85 -14.25 28.86
CA GLY A 121 2.22 -12.95 28.63
C GLY A 121 1.40 -12.88 27.34
N ASP A 122 0.90 -11.68 27.06
CA ASP A 122 0.21 -11.35 25.81
C ASP A 122 1.18 -11.42 24.64
N PRO A 123 0.96 -12.30 23.65
CA PRO A 123 1.90 -12.43 22.55
C PRO A 123 1.87 -11.19 21.66
N SER A 124 3.07 -10.69 21.35
CA SER A 124 3.28 -9.66 20.33
C SER A 124 4.21 -10.17 19.24
N TRP A 125 3.75 -10.17 18.00
CA TRP A 125 4.56 -10.50 16.84
C TRP A 125 5.01 -9.23 16.16
N GLY A 126 6.27 -9.24 15.71
CA GLY A 126 7.04 -8.08 15.21
C GLY A 126 6.39 -7.21 14.13
N THR A 127 7.19 -6.43 13.41
CA THR A 127 6.62 -5.39 12.53
C THR A 127 6.27 -5.95 11.16
N TRP A 128 5.12 -5.52 10.63
CA TRP A 128 4.54 -5.99 9.38
C TRP A 128 4.22 -4.86 8.42
N THR A 129 4.38 -5.15 7.13
CA THR A 129 3.80 -4.39 6.03
C THR A 129 2.77 -5.24 5.31
N ILE A 130 1.53 -4.73 5.22
CA ILE A 130 0.43 -5.35 4.48
C ILE A 130 0.16 -4.51 3.23
N PRO A 131 0.55 -5.01 2.03
CA PRO A 131 0.25 -4.35 0.76
C PRO A 131 -1.23 -4.01 0.58
N ALA A 132 -1.52 -3.04 -0.27
CA ALA A 132 -2.90 -2.78 -0.71
C ALA A 132 -3.38 -3.96 -1.55
N GLY A 133 -4.54 -4.54 -1.24
CA GLY A 133 -5.05 -5.68 -2.00
C GLY A 133 -6.07 -6.53 -1.26
N ASN A 134 -6.91 -7.18 -2.05
CA ASN A 134 -8.14 -7.83 -1.61
C ASN A 134 -7.97 -9.20 -0.90
N GLY A 135 -6.82 -9.55 -0.31
CA GLY A 135 -6.61 -10.94 0.14
C GLY A 135 -5.42 -11.25 1.04
N ASN A 136 -5.05 -10.36 1.96
CA ASN A 136 -4.08 -10.74 2.99
C ASN A 136 -4.75 -11.33 4.23
N THR A 137 -4.21 -12.46 4.66
CA THR A 137 -4.56 -13.18 5.88
C THR A 137 -3.25 -13.41 6.62
N ILE A 138 -2.99 -12.67 7.69
CA ILE A 138 -1.94 -13.05 8.64
C ILE A 138 -2.60 -13.95 9.66
N SER A 139 -2.54 -15.26 9.46
CA SER A 139 -2.83 -16.25 10.51
C SER A 139 -1.71 -16.21 11.53
N ALA A 140 -2.11 -16.22 12.79
CA ALA A 140 -1.27 -16.30 13.97
C ALA A 140 -1.97 -17.26 14.93
#